data_AF-A0A948BFH4-F1
#
_entry.id   AF-A0A948BFH4-F1
#
_cell.length_a   1.000
_cell.length_b   1.000
_cell.length_c   1.000
_cell.angle_alpha   90.00
_cell.angle_beta   90.00
_cell.angle_gamma   90.00
#
_symmetry.space_group_name_H-M   'P 1'
#
loop_
_entity.id
_entity.type
_entity.pdbx_description
1 polymer ?
#
loop_
_entity_poly.entity_id
_entity_poly.type
_entity_poly.pdbx_seq_one_letter_code
_entity_poly.pdbx_strand_id
1 'polypeptide(L)'
;MPDNTTVSHSITVNVDTSNTTNWIELDIFPESGIAPLNSRLSVKPHLTFTPQTYDGTYSGNPGVSMNMVSETEFALTFSLPGLYTVYYTVTDPQNNEYAQKIMVNVLDKAGLDALLKAKWNGMKAALSVQDVEGGLGYFATRSQDKYRPIFNALSGQLPDLIAEMNLQNIEMIYADDDRAKYRIHRTQDIEGTPVTLTYYIYFIKGDDGLWKIEQY
;
A
#
# COMPACT_ATOMS: atom_id res chain seq x y z
N MET A 1 14.59 40.70 -2.36
CA MET A 1 14.65 39.24 -2.57
C MET A 1 13.92 38.60 -1.40
N PRO A 2 12.89 37.77 -1.59
CA PRO A 2 12.24 37.10 -0.47
C PRO A 2 12.93 35.76 -0.20
N ASP A 3 13.38 35.60 1.04
CA ASP A 3 13.83 34.33 1.61
C ASP A 3 12.67 33.33 1.66
N ASN A 4 12.87 32.17 1.05
CA ASN A 4 11.90 31.07 1.04
C ASN A 4 12.36 30.01 2.05
N THR A 5 12.05 30.21 3.33
CA THR A 5 12.29 29.20 4.37
C THR A 5 11.22 28.11 4.31
N THR A 6 11.54 26.99 3.67
CA THR A 6 10.76 25.76 3.77
C THR A 6 10.94 25.16 5.17
N VAL A 7 9.88 25.18 5.98
CA VAL A 7 9.86 24.47 7.27
C VAL A 7 9.58 23.00 6.99
N SER A 8 10.62 22.18 7.04
CA SER A 8 10.48 20.72 7.03
C SER A 8 10.08 20.24 8.42
N HIS A 9 8.88 19.67 8.56
CA HIS A 9 8.51 18.90 9.74
C HIS A 9 8.87 17.44 9.50
N SER A 10 10.08 17.04 9.86
CA SER A 10 10.44 15.63 9.93
C SER A 10 9.99 15.07 11.27
N ILE A 11 9.01 14.16 11.27
CA ILE A 11 8.79 13.29 12.43
C ILE A 11 9.88 12.22 12.35
N THR A 12 10.94 12.38 13.13
CA THR A 12 11.89 11.29 13.36
C THR A 12 11.18 10.26 14.22
N VAL A 13 10.76 9.14 13.62
CA VAL A 13 10.36 7.96 14.38
C VAL A 13 11.65 7.38 14.97
N ASN A 14 11.96 7.77 16.20
CA ASN A 14 12.98 7.07 16.97
C ASN A 14 12.43 5.69 17.30
N VAL A 15 12.92 4.66 16.61
CA VAL A 15 12.84 3.30 17.12
C VAL A 15 13.76 3.27 18.34
N ASP A 16 13.16 3.20 19.52
CA ASP A 16 13.90 2.98 20.75
C ASP A 16 14.44 1.54 20.73
N THR A 17 15.70 1.39 20.34
CA THR A 17 16.44 0.11 20.39
C THR A 17 17.15 -0.07 21.73
N SER A 18 16.81 0.71 22.77
CA SER A 18 17.38 0.52 24.10
C SER A 18 16.75 -0.66 24.85
N ASN A 19 17.03 -1.87 24.35
CA ASN A 19 17.23 -3.10 25.12
C ASN A 19 17.70 -4.20 24.16
N THR A 20 19.02 -4.40 24.09
CA THR A 20 19.70 -5.37 23.22
C THR A 20 19.53 -6.82 23.69
N THR A 21 18.33 -7.21 24.05
CA THR A 21 17.95 -8.61 24.26
C THR A 21 16.55 -8.77 23.67
N ASN A 22 16.47 -9.30 22.45
CA ASN A 22 15.19 -9.59 21.81
C ASN A 22 14.58 -10.83 22.47
N TRP A 23 14.03 -10.69 23.67
CA TRP A 23 13.32 -11.76 24.39
C TRP A 23 12.14 -12.32 23.60
N ILE A 24 11.58 -11.52 22.69
CA ILE A 24 10.44 -11.82 21.84
C ILE A 24 10.69 -11.15 20.49
N GLU A 25 10.48 -11.87 19.39
CA GLU A 25 10.40 -11.33 18.03
C GLU A 25 8.94 -11.45 17.55
N LEU A 26 8.43 -10.38 16.93
CA LEU A 26 7.10 -10.32 16.35
C LEU A 26 7.20 -10.25 14.83
N ASP A 27 6.38 -11.06 14.16
CA ASP A 27 6.23 -11.04 12.71
C ASP A 27 4.74 -10.94 12.38
N ILE A 28 4.33 -9.93 11.62
CA ILE A 28 2.93 -9.74 11.22
C ILE A 28 2.83 -9.65 9.71
N PHE A 29 1.96 -10.47 9.13
CA PHE A 29 1.74 -10.45 7.69
C PHE A 29 0.26 -10.56 7.32
N PRO A 30 -0.22 -9.72 6.38
CA PRO A 30 0.41 -8.48 5.92
C PRO A 30 0.47 -7.40 7.02
N GLU A 31 1.52 -6.57 6.99
CA GLU A 31 1.69 -5.39 7.88
C GLU A 31 1.05 -4.11 7.32
N SER A 32 0.66 -4.13 6.05
CA SER A 32 -0.10 -3.05 5.43
C SER A 32 -1.11 -3.58 4.41
N GLY A 33 -2.20 -2.84 4.24
CA GLY A 33 -3.18 -3.10 3.20
C GLY A 33 -4.44 -2.28 3.35
N ILE A 34 -5.39 -2.44 2.43
CA ILE A 34 -6.69 -1.74 2.48
C ILE A 34 -7.64 -2.32 3.52
N ALA A 35 -8.47 -1.47 4.13
CA ALA A 35 -9.54 -1.92 5.01
C ALA A 35 -10.65 -2.68 4.23
N PRO A 36 -11.22 -3.77 4.79
CA PRO A 36 -10.75 -4.48 5.99
C PRO A 36 -9.47 -5.27 5.71
N LEU A 37 -8.48 -5.17 6.61
CA LEU A 37 -7.21 -5.90 6.53
C LEU A 37 -7.24 -7.11 7.46
N ASN A 38 -6.94 -8.30 6.92
CA ASN A 38 -6.76 -9.51 7.72
C ASN A 38 -5.27 -9.82 7.82
N SER A 39 -4.76 -9.92 9.05
CA SER A 39 -3.36 -10.21 9.31
C SER A 39 -3.19 -11.42 10.24
N ARG A 40 -2.00 -11.99 10.22
CA ARG A 40 -1.55 -13.02 11.16
C ARG A 40 -0.32 -12.52 11.88
N LEU A 41 -0.38 -12.47 13.21
CA LEU A 41 0.76 -12.20 14.07
C LEU A 41 1.34 -13.55 14.52
N SER A 42 2.62 -13.74 14.26
CA SER A 42 3.44 -14.82 14.78
C SER A 42 4.42 -14.27 15.81
N VAL A 43 4.56 -14.98 16.93
CA VAL A 43 5.46 -14.63 18.02
C VAL A 43 6.56 -15.68 18.11
N LYS A 44 7.81 -15.23 18.10
CA LYS A 44 8.98 -16.09 18.33
C LYS A 44 9.59 -15.71 19.69
N PRO A 45 9.26 -16.44 20.76
CA PRO A 45 9.87 -16.20 22.06
C PRO A 45 11.33 -16.71 22.07
N HIS A 46 12.22 -15.91 22.64
CA HIS A 46 13.61 -16.25 22.97
C HIS A 46 13.81 -16.22 24.49
N LEU A 47 12.82 -16.76 25.21
CA LEU A 47 12.75 -16.72 26.67
C LEU A 47 13.52 -17.89 27.27
N THR A 48 14.23 -17.64 28.37
CA THR A 48 14.90 -18.68 29.17
C THR A 48 14.01 -19.21 30.30
N PHE A 49 12.75 -18.81 30.33
CA PHE A 49 11.74 -19.17 31.32
C PHE A 49 10.43 -19.54 30.63
N THR A 50 9.54 -20.24 31.34
CA THR A 50 8.17 -20.49 30.90
C THR A 50 7.26 -19.35 31.36
N PRO A 51 6.61 -18.62 30.45
CA PRO A 51 5.65 -17.58 30.81
C PRO A 51 4.47 -18.12 31.64
N GLN A 52 3.95 -17.30 32.54
CA GLN A 52 2.68 -17.56 33.23
C GLN A 52 1.47 -17.06 32.43
N THR A 53 1.66 -15.99 31.66
CA THR A 53 0.62 -15.32 30.90
C THR A 53 1.11 -14.97 29.50
N TYR A 54 0.15 -14.91 28.58
CA TYR A 54 0.33 -14.45 27.22
C TYR A 54 -0.81 -13.49 26.91
N ASP A 55 -0.49 -12.25 26.58
CA ASP A 55 -1.50 -11.22 26.34
C ASP A 55 -1.21 -10.47 25.04
N GLY A 56 -2.26 -10.22 24.28
CA GLY A 56 -2.23 -9.49 23.02
C GLY A 56 -3.19 -8.31 23.09
N THR A 57 -2.67 -7.10 22.90
CA THR A 57 -3.49 -5.87 22.90
C THR A 57 -3.14 -5.00 21.70
N TYR A 58 -3.93 -3.94 21.48
CA TYR A 58 -3.66 -2.98 20.41
C TYR A 58 -4.03 -1.56 20.82
N SER A 59 -3.41 -0.59 20.13
CA SER A 59 -3.83 0.81 20.12
C SER A 59 -4.07 1.28 18.69
N GLY A 60 -5.01 2.20 18.49
CA GLY A 60 -5.39 2.73 17.18
C GLY A 60 -6.88 3.01 17.10
N ASN A 61 -7.43 3.01 15.89
CA ASN A 61 -8.87 3.17 15.69
C ASN A 61 -9.66 1.99 16.30
N PRO A 62 -10.91 2.21 16.75
CA PRO A 62 -11.76 1.11 17.18
C PRO A 62 -12.05 0.16 16.00
N GLY A 63 -12.37 -1.10 16.28
CA GLY A 63 -12.76 -2.06 15.23
C GLY A 63 -11.65 -3.03 14.80
N VAL A 64 -10.71 -3.34 15.69
CA VAL A 64 -9.83 -4.51 15.54
C VAL A 64 -10.45 -5.69 16.26
N SER A 65 -10.63 -6.80 15.53
CA SER A 65 -10.87 -8.12 16.12
C SER A 65 -9.54 -8.82 16.25
N MET A 66 -9.16 -9.24 17.45
CA MET A 66 -7.93 -9.98 17.72
C MET A 66 -8.29 -11.26 18.44
N ASN A 67 -7.94 -12.40 17.85
CA ASN A 67 -8.25 -13.71 18.38
C ASN A 67 -6.95 -14.49 18.55
N MET A 68 -6.68 -14.93 19.77
CA MET A 68 -5.58 -15.85 20.05
C MET A 68 -5.89 -17.22 19.43
N VAL A 69 -5.05 -17.66 18.51
CA VAL A 69 -5.14 -18.98 17.86
C VAL A 69 -4.30 -19.98 18.66
N SER A 70 -3.14 -19.54 19.15
CA SER A 70 -2.28 -20.25 20.09
C SER A 70 -1.51 -19.23 20.95
N GLU A 71 -0.71 -19.70 21.91
CA GLU A 71 0.14 -18.83 22.75
C GLU A 71 1.08 -17.92 21.94
N THR A 72 1.39 -18.30 20.69
CA THR A 72 2.33 -17.59 19.80
C THR A 72 1.71 -17.16 18.46
N GLU A 73 0.39 -17.27 18.31
CA GLU A 73 -0.28 -16.91 17.06
C GLU A 73 -1.61 -16.19 17.30
N PHE A 74 -1.81 -15.06 16.60
CA PHE A 74 -3.05 -14.29 16.64
C PHE A 74 -3.58 -14.04 15.23
N ALA A 75 -4.90 -14.16 15.08
CA ALA A 75 -5.64 -13.72 13.92
C ALA A 75 -6.22 -12.32 14.16
N LEU A 76 -5.84 -11.35 13.33
CA LEU A 76 -6.28 -9.96 13.43
C LEU A 76 -7.13 -9.57 12.22
N THR A 77 -8.20 -8.81 12.46
CA THR A 77 -8.98 -8.13 11.42
C THR A 77 -9.13 -6.66 11.79
N PHE A 78 -8.56 -5.78 10.97
CA PHE A 78 -8.68 -4.33 11.09
C PHE A 78 -9.77 -3.83 10.16
N SER A 79 -10.92 -3.43 10.71
CA SER A 79 -12.10 -3.05 9.90
C SER A 79 -12.08 -1.60 9.41
N LEU A 80 -11.30 -0.72 10.05
CA LEU A 80 -11.19 0.68 9.71
C LEU A 80 -9.78 1.02 9.21
N PRO A 81 -9.63 2.03 8.35
CA PRO A 81 -8.32 2.56 8.02
C PRO A 81 -7.69 3.25 9.23
N GLY A 82 -6.36 3.23 9.33
CA GLY A 82 -5.61 3.84 10.41
C GLY A 82 -4.25 3.18 10.63
N LEU A 83 -3.42 3.83 11.44
CA LEU A 83 -2.18 3.25 11.93
C LEU A 83 -2.45 2.58 13.28
N TYR A 84 -2.09 1.31 13.37
CA TYR A 84 -2.28 0.48 14.56
C TYR A 84 -0.92 0.11 15.16
N THR A 85 -0.88 -0.03 16.48
CA THR A 85 0.22 -0.68 17.18
C THR A 85 -0.33 -1.89 17.90
N VAL A 86 0.20 -3.06 17.57
CA VAL A 86 -0.12 -4.33 18.21
C VAL A 86 0.95 -4.61 19.26
N TYR A 87 0.53 -4.96 20.46
CA TYR A 87 1.40 -5.30 21.59
C TYR A 87 1.24 -6.76 21.93
N TYR A 88 2.36 -7.40 22.27
CA TYR A 88 2.37 -8.72 22.86
C TYR A 88 3.19 -8.68 24.14
N THR A 89 2.57 -9.14 25.24
CA THR A 89 3.14 -9.11 26.58
C THR A 89 3.12 -10.50 27.18
N VAL A 90 4.24 -10.88 27.80
CA VAL A 90 4.34 -12.10 28.62
C VAL A 90 4.82 -11.73 30.01
N THR A 91 4.34 -12.47 31.02
CA THR A 91 4.79 -12.31 32.40
C THR A 91 5.53 -13.56 32.86
N ASP A 92 6.68 -13.40 33.49
CA ASP A 92 7.46 -14.51 34.06
C ASP A 92 6.93 -14.94 35.45
N PRO A 93 7.40 -16.06 36.03
CA PRO A 93 6.95 -16.51 37.34
C PRO A 93 7.33 -15.61 38.52
N GLN A 94 8.17 -14.60 38.31
CA GLN A 94 8.54 -13.56 39.28
C GLN A 94 7.69 -12.30 39.09
N ASN A 95 6.71 -12.32 38.18
CA ASN A 95 5.83 -11.22 37.84
C ASN A 95 6.53 -10.05 37.12
N ASN A 96 7.63 -10.32 36.41
CA ASN A 96 8.23 -9.35 35.49
C ASN A 96 7.56 -9.44 34.11
N GLU A 97 7.30 -8.29 33.49
CA GLU A 97 6.67 -8.20 32.17
C GLU A 97 7.70 -7.97 31.07
N TYR A 98 7.50 -8.66 29.94
CA TYR A 98 8.29 -8.50 28.73
C TYR A 98 7.32 -8.22 27.59
N ALA A 99 7.44 -7.03 27.00
CA ALA A 99 6.53 -6.57 25.96
C ALA A 99 7.28 -6.24 24.67
N GLN A 100 6.65 -6.58 23.54
CA GLN A 100 7.07 -6.13 22.22
C GLN A 100 5.90 -5.55 21.46
N LYS A 101 6.21 -4.76 20.43
CA LYS A 101 5.19 -4.13 19.59
C LYS A 101 5.55 -4.12 18.12
N ILE A 102 4.53 -4.15 17.27
CA ILE A 102 4.65 -4.03 15.82
C ILE A 102 3.57 -3.10 15.29
N MET A 103 3.88 -2.34 14.24
CA MET A 103 2.92 -1.41 13.63
C MET A 103 2.24 -2.05 12.42
N VAL A 104 0.97 -1.69 12.21
CA VAL A 104 0.19 -2.12 11.03
C VAL A 104 -0.48 -0.90 10.42
N ASN A 105 -0.30 -0.68 9.13
CA ASN A 105 -0.93 0.44 8.42
C ASN A 105 -2.12 -0.03 7.58
N VAL A 106 -3.31 0.46 7.90
CA VAL A 106 -4.53 0.11 7.18
C VAL A 106 -4.99 1.31 6.35
N LEU A 107 -4.98 1.14 5.04
CA LEU A 107 -5.26 2.18 4.06
C LEU A 107 -6.77 2.37 3.85
N ASP A 108 -7.19 3.62 3.69
CA ASP A 108 -8.53 3.94 3.23
C ASP A 108 -8.67 3.57 1.75
N LYS A 109 -9.39 2.46 1.50
CA LYS A 109 -9.65 1.97 0.14
C LYS A 109 -10.32 3.04 -0.72
N ALA A 110 -11.33 3.74 -0.20
CA ALA A 110 -12.13 4.67 -1.01
C ALA A 110 -11.32 5.92 -1.37
N GLY A 111 -10.62 6.50 -0.38
CA GLY A 111 -9.74 7.64 -0.60
C GLY A 111 -8.58 7.31 -1.53
N LEU A 112 -7.92 6.17 -1.34
CA LEU A 112 -6.83 5.73 -2.23
C LEU A 112 -7.34 5.45 -3.64
N ASP A 113 -8.50 4.80 -3.78
CA ASP A 113 -9.09 4.51 -5.09
C ASP A 113 -9.42 5.78 -5.87
N ALA A 114 -10.02 6.76 -5.21
CA ALA A 114 -10.31 8.06 -5.79
C ALA A 114 -9.02 8.77 -6.25
N LEU A 115 -7.96 8.75 -5.42
CA LEU A 115 -6.67 9.35 -5.76
C LEU A 115 -6.04 8.69 -7.01
N LEU A 116 -5.96 7.36 -7.04
CA LEU A 116 -5.29 6.64 -8.12
C LEU A 116 -6.08 6.71 -9.43
N LYS A 117 -7.42 6.68 -9.37
CA LYS A 117 -8.28 6.96 -10.53
C LYS A 117 -8.11 8.38 -11.04
N ALA A 118 -7.96 9.36 -10.16
CA ALA A 118 -7.68 10.74 -10.57
C ALA A 118 -6.32 10.85 -11.29
N LYS A 119 -5.27 10.17 -10.80
CA LYS A 119 -3.96 10.10 -11.48
C LYS A 119 -4.07 9.44 -12.85
N TRP A 120 -4.77 8.31 -12.95
CA TRP A 120 -5.03 7.63 -14.21
C TRP A 120 -5.77 8.51 -15.22
N ASN A 121 -6.82 9.20 -14.77
CA ASN A 121 -7.61 10.08 -15.63
C ASN A 121 -6.84 11.33 -16.04
N GLY A 122 -6.01 11.90 -15.16
CA GLY A 122 -5.14 13.02 -15.49
C GLY A 122 -4.11 12.66 -16.57
N MET A 123 -3.53 11.47 -16.50
CA MET A 123 -2.65 10.94 -17.55
C MET A 123 -3.39 10.82 -18.89
N LYS A 124 -4.57 10.18 -18.90
CA LYS A 124 -5.39 10.04 -20.11
C LYS A 124 -5.75 11.40 -20.71
N ALA A 125 -6.12 12.38 -19.88
CA ALA A 125 -6.47 13.72 -20.33
C ALA A 125 -5.31 14.41 -21.06
N ALA A 126 -4.09 14.33 -20.52
CA ALA A 126 -2.90 14.87 -21.17
C ALA A 126 -2.62 14.18 -22.52
N LEU A 127 -2.65 12.85 -22.55
CA LEU A 127 -2.42 12.09 -23.79
C LEU A 127 -3.52 12.34 -24.85
N SER A 128 -4.76 12.63 -24.44
CA SER A 128 -5.86 12.90 -25.38
C SER A 128 -5.67 14.17 -26.20
N VAL A 129 -4.88 15.12 -25.68
CA VAL A 129 -4.48 16.36 -26.38
C VAL A 129 -3.03 16.31 -26.86
N GLN A 130 -2.47 15.09 -26.96
CA GLN A 130 -1.11 14.82 -27.42
C GLN A 130 0.00 15.44 -26.55
N ASP A 131 -0.32 15.81 -25.30
CA ASP A 131 0.67 16.26 -24.32
C ASP A 131 1.38 15.05 -23.70
N VAL A 132 2.39 14.55 -24.40
CA VAL A 132 3.18 13.38 -23.98
C VAL A 132 3.91 13.65 -22.66
N GLU A 133 4.51 14.83 -22.50
CA GLU A 133 5.25 15.17 -21.27
C GLU A 133 4.32 15.31 -20.07
N GLY A 134 3.16 15.95 -20.25
CA GLY A 134 2.13 16.01 -19.22
C GLY A 134 1.64 14.63 -18.82
N GLY A 135 1.47 13.71 -19.78
CA GLY A 135 1.12 12.31 -19.54
C GLY A 135 2.20 11.55 -18.75
N LEU A 136 3.47 11.68 -19.17
CA LEU A 136 4.62 11.07 -18.49
C LEU A 136 4.84 11.61 -17.08
N GLY A 137 4.40 12.83 -16.78
CA GLY A 137 4.44 13.40 -15.42
C GLY A 137 3.66 12.59 -14.37
N TYR A 138 2.70 11.75 -14.80
CA TYR A 138 1.98 10.82 -13.93
C TYR A 138 2.71 9.51 -13.69
N PHE A 139 3.73 9.18 -14.48
CA PHE A 139 4.54 7.98 -14.32
C PHE A 139 5.67 8.17 -13.31
N ALA A 140 6.09 7.06 -12.69
CA ALA A 140 7.29 7.02 -11.87
C ALA A 140 8.50 7.37 -12.75
N THR A 141 9.48 8.10 -12.20
CA THR A 141 10.65 8.59 -12.97
C THR A 141 11.32 7.47 -13.77
N ARG A 142 11.54 6.30 -13.12
CA ARG A 142 12.14 5.12 -13.75
C ARG A 142 11.33 4.52 -14.92
N SER A 143 10.03 4.81 -14.99
CA SER A 143 9.15 4.30 -16.04
C SER A 143 9.04 5.24 -17.23
N GLN A 144 9.38 6.53 -17.06
CA GLN A 144 9.18 7.53 -18.11
C GLN A 144 9.97 7.19 -19.38
N ASP A 145 11.24 6.79 -19.26
CA ASP A 145 12.09 6.45 -20.40
C ASP A 145 11.56 5.27 -21.22
N LYS A 146 10.85 4.34 -20.57
CA LYS A 146 10.20 3.20 -21.23
C LYS A 146 8.97 3.65 -22.05
N TYR A 147 8.13 4.53 -21.51
CA TYR A 147 6.85 4.90 -22.13
C TYR A 147 6.97 6.05 -23.13
N ARG A 148 7.92 6.95 -22.95
CA ARG A 148 8.16 8.11 -23.83
C ARG A 148 8.26 7.76 -25.32
N PRO A 149 9.12 6.83 -25.77
CA PRO A 149 9.20 6.49 -27.19
C PRO A 149 7.88 5.89 -27.73
N ILE A 150 7.13 5.16 -26.89
CA ILE A 150 5.85 4.56 -27.26
C ILE A 150 4.81 5.66 -27.51
N PHE A 151 4.66 6.60 -26.58
CA PHE A 151 3.72 7.71 -26.71
C PHE A 151 4.07 8.63 -27.88
N ASN A 152 5.36 8.91 -28.10
CA ASN A 152 5.79 9.70 -29.25
C ASN A 152 5.47 9.01 -30.58
N ALA A 153 5.71 7.69 -30.68
CA ALA A 153 5.38 6.92 -31.88
C ALA A 153 3.87 6.88 -32.17
N LEU A 154 3.05 6.86 -31.11
CA LEU A 154 1.59 6.80 -31.20
C LEU A 154 0.92 8.18 -31.16
N SER A 155 1.67 9.29 -31.13
CA SER A 155 1.13 10.62 -30.81
C SER A 155 -0.08 11.00 -31.67
N GLY A 156 -0.05 10.71 -32.97
CA GLY A 156 -1.16 10.96 -33.89
C GLY A 156 -2.44 10.16 -33.59
N GLN A 157 -2.32 9.01 -32.94
CA GLN A 157 -3.40 8.07 -32.63
C GLN A 157 -3.86 8.15 -31.16
N LEU A 158 -3.11 8.86 -30.29
CA LEU A 158 -3.44 8.97 -28.87
C LEU A 158 -4.88 9.45 -28.61
N PRO A 159 -5.44 10.47 -29.31
CA PRO A 159 -6.80 10.92 -29.04
C PRO A 159 -7.84 9.78 -29.17
N ASP A 160 -7.76 8.99 -30.24
CA ASP A 160 -8.68 7.89 -30.50
C ASP A 160 -8.47 6.73 -29.51
N LEU A 161 -7.22 6.34 -29.26
CA LEU A 161 -6.88 5.31 -28.28
C LEU A 161 -7.38 5.67 -26.87
N ILE A 162 -7.27 6.94 -26.48
CA ILE A 162 -7.76 7.42 -25.18
C ILE A 162 -9.28 7.47 -25.15
N ALA A 163 -9.95 7.85 -26.24
CA ALA A 163 -11.41 7.81 -26.32
C ALA A 163 -11.93 6.39 -26.08
N GLU A 164 -11.31 5.37 -26.68
CA GLU A 164 -11.62 3.96 -26.42
C GLU A 164 -11.33 3.55 -24.97
N MET A 165 -10.18 3.95 -24.43
CA MET A 165 -9.80 3.66 -23.03
C MET A 165 -10.72 4.34 -22.01
N ASN A 166 -11.40 5.43 -22.36
CA ASN A 166 -12.37 6.11 -21.48
C ASN A 166 -13.68 5.33 -21.32
N LEU A 167 -13.96 4.37 -22.20
CA LEU A 167 -15.11 3.47 -22.07
C LEU A 167 -14.88 2.40 -21.00
N GLN A 168 -13.66 2.30 -20.46
CA GLN A 168 -13.24 1.23 -19.56
C GLN A 168 -12.91 1.77 -18.17
N ASN A 169 -13.50 1.13 -17.17
CA ASN A 169 -13.19 1.43 -15.78
C ASN A 169 -12.01 0.59 -15.29
N ILE A 170 -11.22 1.17 -14.38
CA ILE A 170 -10.19 0.46 -13.65
C ILE A 170 -10.72 0.09 -12.27
N GLU A 171 -10.36 -1.09 -11.78
CA GLU A 171 -10.79 -1.61 -10.49
C GLU A 171 -9.59 -2.05 -9.65
N MET A 172 -9.52 -1.59 -8.40
CA MET A 172 -8.45 -1.96 -7.48
C MET A 172 -8.56 -3.45 -7.12
N ILE A 173 -7.45 -4.17 -7.27
CA ILE A 173 -7.30 -5.56 -6.83
C ILE A 173 -6.74 -5.58 -5.41
N TYR A 174 -5.64 -4.87 -5.17
CA TYR A 174 -5.03 -4.70 -3.84
C TYR A 174 -4.27 -3.39 -3.78
N ALA A 175 -4.01 -2.92 -2.57
CA ALA A 175 -3.02 -1.90 -2.28
C ALA A 175 -2.42 -2.12 -0.89
N ASP A 176 -1.16 -1.75 -0.75
CA ASP A 176 -0.34 -1.73 0.47
C ASP A 176 0.43 -0.40 0.53
N ASP A 177 1.43 -0.29 1.40
CA ASP A 177 2.13 0.96 1.69
C ASP A 177 2.77 1.62 0.49
N ASP A 178 3.34 0.83 -0.42
CA ASP A 178 4.09 1.36 -1.56
C ASP A 178 3.46 1.01 -2.90
N ARG A 179 2.55 0.04 -2.98
CA ARG A 179 2.02 -0.46 -4.26
C ARG A 179 0.50 -0.56 -4.29
N ALA A 180 -0.05 -0.38 -5.48
CA ALA A 180 -1.43 -0.71 -5.77
C ALA A 180 -1.55 -1.34 -7.14
N LYS A 181 -2.35 -2.41 -7.24
CA LYS A 181 -2.62 -3.11 -8.49
C LYS A 181 -4.08 -2.95 -8.86
N TYR A 182 -4.31 -2.61 -10.12
CA TYR A 182 -5.62 -2.47 -10.73
C TYR A 182 -5.77 -3.44 -11.90
N ARG A 183 -7.03 -3.80 -12.20
CA ARG A 183 -7.39 -4.40 -13.50
C ARG A 183 -8.11 -3.41 -14.39
N ILE A 184 -7.96 -3.61 -15.68
CA ILE A 184 -8.76 -2.96 -16.73
C ILE A 184 -9.18 -4.02 -17.75
N HIS A 185 -10.44 -3.97 -18.17
CA HIS A 185 -11.00 -4.87 -19.18
C HIS A 185 -11.03 -4.17 -20.54
N ARG A 186 -10.43 -4.79 -21.56
CA ARG A 186 -10.41 -4.31 -22.95
C ARG A 186 -11.10 -5.31 -23.84
N THR A 187 -12.11 -4.86 -24.57
CA THR A 187 -12.71 -5.64 -25.64
C THR A 187 -11.94 -5.37 -26.92
N GLN A 188 -11.43 -6.43 -27.55
CA GLN A 188 -10.71 -6.39 -28.81
C GLN A 188 -11.39 -7.32 -29.80
N ASP A 189 -11.42 -6.94 -31.07
CA ASP A 189 -11.83 -7.86 -32.13
C ASP A 189 -10.64 -8.77 -32.49
N ILE A 190 -10.83 -10.07 -32.35
CA ILE A 190 -9.87 -11.10 -32.76
C ILE A 190 -10.59 -12.00 -33.75
N GLU A 191 -10.21 -11.91 -35.02
CA GLU A 191 -10.81 -12.69 -36.12
C GLU A 191 -12.34 -12.51 -36.24
N GLY A 192 -12.84 -11.28 -36.06
CA GLY A 192 -14.28 -10.97 -36.13
C GLY A 192 -15.07 -11.35 -34.88
N THR A 193 -14.38 -11.79 -33.82
CA THR A 193 -14.99 -12.13 -32.53
C THR A 193 -14.56 -11.13 -31.47
N PRO A 194 -15.51 -10.47 -30.77
CA PRO A 194 -15.17 -9.61 -29.64
C PRO A 194 -14.68 -10.46 -28.46
N VAL A 195 -13.42 -10.26 -28.07
CA VAL A 195 -12.78 -10.93 -26.93
C VAL A 195 -12.44 -9.89 -25.87
N THR A 196 -12.88 -10.13 -24.64
CA THR A 196 -12.53 -9.29 -23.48
C THR A 196 -11.28 -9.81 -22.80
N LEU A 197 -10.21 -9.03 -22.85
CA LEU A 197 -8.93 -9.31 -22.20
C LEU A 197 -8.80 -8.48 -20.92
N THR A 198 -8.13 -9.07 -19.92
CA THR A 198 -7.83 -8.38 -18.65
C THR A 198 -6.37 -7.96 -18.63
N TYR A 199 -6.14 -6.66 -18.47
CA TYR A 199 -4.81 -6.07 -18.30
C TYR A 199 -4.67 -5.51 -16.89
N TYR A 200 -3.43 -5.22 -16.49
CA TYR A 200 -3.13 -4.73 -15.15
C TYR A 200 -2.42 -3.38 -15.20
N ILE A 201 -2.76 -2.53 -14.24
CA ILE A 201 -2.10 -1.25 -14.01
C ILE A 201 -1.46 -1.33 -12.63
N TYR A 202 -0.20 -0.93 -12.55
CA TYR A 202 0.56 -0.89 -11.31
C TYR A 202 0.87 0.55 -10.96
N PHE A 203 0.50 0.95 -9.75
CA PHE A 203 0.91 2.21 -9.15
C PHE A 203 1.94 1.92 -8.08
N ILE A 204 2.91 2.83 -7.96
CA ILE A 204 3.87 2.84 -6.86
C ILE A 204 3.91 4.21 -6.21
N LYS A 205 4.10 4.26 -4.90
CA LYS A 205 4.47 5.46 -4.17
C LYS A 205 5.95 5.73 -4.40
N GLY A 206 6.27 6.87 -5.02
CA GLY A 206 7.65 7.30 -5.24
C GLY A 206 8.34 7.74 -3.94
N ASP A 207 9.64 7.98 -4.02
CA ASP A 207 10.46 8.46 -2.89
C ASP A 207 10.00 9.84 -2.37
N ASP A 208 9.27 10.60 -3.20
CA ASP A 208 8.62 11.87 -2.85
C ASP A 208 7.29 11.69 -2.10
N GLY A 209 6.91 10.44 -1.81
CA GLY A 209 5.64 10.08 -1.17
C GLY A 209 4.43 10.16 -2.10
N LEU A 210 4.60 10.49 -3.38
CA LEU A 210 3.51 10.63 -4.34
C LEU A 210 3.26 9.31 -5.08
N TRP A 211 1.98 8.95 -5.19
CA TRP A 211 1.57 7.84 -6.05
C TRP A 211 1.73 8.18 -7.53
N LYS A 212 2.38 7.27 -8.24
CA LYS A 212 2.70 7.36 -9.67
C LYS A 212 2.38 6.05 -10.38
N ILE A 213 2.17 6.14 -11.70
CA ILE A 213 1.99 4.95 -12.56
C ILE A 213 3.37 4.32 -12.77
N GLU A 214 3.54 3.08 -12.34
CA GLU A 214 4.73 2.30 -12.63
C GLU A 214 4.63 1.63 -14.01
N GLN A 215 3.49 0.99 -14.27
CA GLN A 215 3.29 0.19 -15.47
C GLN A 215 1.80 0.10 -15.85
N TYR A 216 1.53 0.15 -17.15
CA TYR A 216 0.27 -0.26 -17.78
C TYR A 216 0.51 -0.89 -19.17
#